data_AF-A0A966YZF9-F1
#
_entry.id   AF-A0A966YZF9-F1
#
_cell.length_a   1.000
_cell.length_b   1.000
_cell.length_c   1.000
_cell.angle_alpha   90.00
_cell.angle_beta   90.00
_cell.angle_gamma   90.00
#
_symmetry.space_group_name_H-M   'P 1'
#
loop_
_entity.id
_entity.type
_entity.pdbx_description
1 polymer ?
#
loop_
_entity_poly.entity_id
_entity_poly.type
_entity_poly.pdbx_seq_one_letter_code
_entity_poly.pdbx_strand_id
1 'polypeptide(L)'
;RAALLTRGLAEMMRLVKAVGGKSETCMGLTGLGDLILTATGDLSRNRRVGLSLAAGESLDRVLAALGHVAEGVLCAQAVSDLAKKHHAEMPICTTVSQVLNGQLSPEAAVRALMGREPKSEN
;
A
#
# COMPACT_ATOMS: atom_id res chain seq x y z
N ARG A 1 1.75 -11.95 5.94
CA ARG A 1 2.74 -10.84 5.97
C ARG A 1 3.72 -10.88 4.80
N ALA A 2 4.59 -11.89 4.68
CA ALA A 2 5.50 -12.03 3.53
C ALA A 2 4.76 -11.97 2.17
N ALA A 3 3.64 -12.70 2.07
CA ALA A 3 2.78 -12.67 0.88
C ALA A 3 2.22 -11.27 0.53
N LEU A 4 2.00 -10.38 1.51
CA LEU A 4 1.53 -9.02 1.25
C LEU A 4 2.67 -8.14 0.72
N LEU A 5 3.89 -8.34 1.23
CA LEU A 5 5.08 -7.62 0.77
C LEU A 5 5.45 -8.03 -0.66
N THR A 6 5.43 -9.33 -0.98
CA THR A 6 5.73 -9.82 -2.33
C THR A 6 4.71 -9.30 -3.34
N ARG A 7 3.42 -9.40 -3.02
CA ARG A 7 2.35 -8.84 -3.87
C ARG A 7 2.45 -7.31 -4.01
N GLY A 8 2.82 -6.62 -2.93
CA GLY A 8 3.05 -5.18 -2.95
C GLY A 8 4.20 -4.78 -3.88
N LEU A 9 5.32 -5.53 -3.84
CA LEU A 9 6.44 -5.36 -4.76
C LEU A 9 6.00 -5.60 -6.22
N ALA A 10 5.21 -6.64 -6.47
CA ALA A 10 4.68 -6.93 -7.80
C ALA A 10 3.78 -5.80 -8.32
N GLU A 11 2.98 -5.16 -7.46
CA GLU A 11 2.21 -3.96 -7.82
C GLU A 11 3.11 -2.78 -8.17
N MET A 12 4.15 -2.52 -7.37
CA MET A 12 5.13 -1.46 -7.67
C MET A 12 5.79 -1.69 -9.03
N MET A 13 6.27 -2.90 -9.29
CA MET A 13 6.88 -3.27 -10.57
C MET A 13 5.92 -3.09 -11.75
N ARG A 14 4.65 -3.48 -11.58
CA ARG A 14 3.61 -3.35 -12.60
C ARG A 14 3.34 -1.88 -12.93
N LEU A 15 3.24 -1.02 -11.92
CA LEU A 15 3.05 0.40 -12.11
C LEU A 15 4.27 1.04 -12.80
N VAL A 16 5.49 0.74 -12.32
CA VAL A 16 6.73 1.26 -12.91
C VAL A 16 6.81 0.91 -14.39
N LYS A 17 6.51 -0.35 -14.75
CA LYS A 17 6.47 -0.77 -16.16
C LYS A 17 5.39 -0.03 -16.96
N ALA A 18 4.20 0.15 -16.40
CA ALA A 18 3.08 0.82 -17.07
C ALA A 18 3.33 2.32 -17.34
N VAL A 19 4.19 2.97 -16.55
CA VAL A 19 4.61 4.37 -16.77
C VAL A 19 5.89 4.50 -17.62
N GLY A 20 6.39 3.40 -18.19
CA GLY A 20 7.58 3.39 -19.07
C GLY A 20 8.92 3.24 -18.34
N GLY A 21 8.90 2.94 -17.04
CA GLY A 21 10.09 2.64 -16.26
C GLY A 21 10.55 1.18 -16.39
N LYS A 22 11.71 0.88 -15.78
CA LYS A 22 12.30 -0.46 -15.72
C LYS A 22 11.89 -1.16 -14.42
N SER A 23 11.11 -2.23 -14.50
CA SER A 23 10.61 -2.97 -13.32
C SER A 23 11.71 -3.45 -12.39
N GLU A 24 12.88 -3.78 -12.94
CA GLU A 24 14.04 -4.30 -12.21
C GLU A 24 14.60 -3.29 -11.21
N THR A 25 14.34 -1.99 -11.41
CA THR A 25 14.72 -0.94 -10.46
C THR A 25 14.02 -1.08 -9.11
N CYS A 26 12.86 -1.73 -9.06
CA CYS A 26 12.16 -2.02 -7.81
C CYS A 26 12.87 -3.10 -6.97
N MET A 27 13.73 -3.93 -7.56
CA MET A 27 14.43 -5.01 -6.84
C MET A 27 15.65 -4.51 -6.06
N GLY A 28 16.05 -3.26 -6.23
CA GLY A 28 17.17 -2.65 -5.52
C GLY A 28 16.85 -2.22 -4.08
N LEU A 29 17.86 -1.68 -3.40
CA LEU A 29 17.74 -1.18 -2.01
C LEU A 29 16.64 -0.13 -1.85
N THR A 30 16.48 0.76 -2.83
CA THR A 30 15.48 1.84 -2.82
C THR A 30 14.06 1.36 -3.09
N GLY A 31 13.87 0.14 -3.60
CA GLY A 31 12.56 -0.47 -3.84
C GLY A 31 12.24 -1.53 -2.80
N LEU A 32 12.74 -2.75 -2.99
CA LEU A 32 12.50 -3.88 -2.09
C LEU A 32 13.07 -3.64 -0.69
N GLY A 33 14.28 -3.07 -0.59
CA GLY A 33 14.93 -2.80 0.69
C GLY A 33 14.10 -1.84 1.55
N ASP A 34 13.73 -0.70 0.98
CA ASP A 34 12.90 0.31 1.65
C ASP A 34 11.48 -0.20 1.95
N LEU A 35 10.87 -0.97 1.04
CA LEU A 35 9.58 -1.61 1.26
C LEU A 35 9.61 -2.53 2.49
N ILE A 36 10.61 -3.41 2.59
CA ILE A 36 10.74 -4.31 3.74
C ILE A 36 10.97 -3.50 5.01
N LEU A 37 11.91 -2.55 4.99
CA LEU A 37 12.24 -1.74 6.17
C LEU A 37 11.02 -0.96 6.67
N THR A 38 10.33 -0.25 5.78
CA THR A 38 9.19 0.61 6.14
C THR A 38 7.96 -0.19 6.52
N ALA A 39 7.72 -1.35 5.91
CA ALA A 39 6.58 -2.20 6.26
C ALA A 39 6.82 -3.08 7.50
N THR A 40 8.07 -3.18 7.97
CA THR A 40 8.40 -4.02 9.13
C THR A 40 8.91 -3.28 10.36
N GLY A 41 9.46 -2.08 10.21
CA GLY A 41 10.00 -1.31 11.33
C GLY A 41 8.94 -0.69 12.24
N ASP A 42 9.20 -0.68 13.55
CA ASP A 42 8.34 -0.04 14.56
C ASP A 42 8.35 1.49 14.47
N LEU A 43 9.42 2.07 13.95
CA LEU A 43 9.54 3.52 13.75
C LEU A 43 8.75 4.02 12.54
N SER A 44 8.33 3.13 11.65
CA SER A 44 7.56 3.49 10.46
C SER A 44 6.24 4.16 10.83
N ARG A 45 6.08 5.40 10.39
CA ARG A 45 4.85 6.18 10.58
C ARG A 45 3.68 5.56 9.83
N ASN A 46 3.92 5.09 8.60
CA ASN A 46 2.91 4.40 7.79
C ASN A 46 2.44 3.11 8.48
N ARG A 47 3.37 2.35 9.08
CA ARG A 47 3.00 1.16 9.84
C ARG A 47 2.18 1.49 11.08
N ARG A 48 2.55 2.53 11.83
CA ARG A 48 1.78 3.01 12.99
C ARG A 48 0.36 3.40 12.59
N VAL A 49 0.19 4.12 11.48
CA VAL A 49 -1.15 4.43 10.93
C VAL A 49 -1.94 3.16 10.67
N GLY A 50 -1.36 2.20 9.95
CA GLY A 50 -2.03 0.93 9.64
C GLY A 50 -2.43 0.13 10.88
N LEU A 51 -1.59 0.12 11.93
CA LEU A 51 -1.88 -0.56 13.19
C LEU A 51 -3.03 0.11 13.96
N SER A 52 -3.06 1.44 14.05
CA SER A 52 -4.16 2.15 14.69
C SER A 52 -5.48 2.01 13.93
N LEU A 53 -5.45 2.05 12.60
CA LEU A 53 -6.64 1.77 11.79
C LEU A 53 -7.15 0.34 12.04
N ALA A 54 -6.25 -0.64 12.14
CA ALA A 54 -6.62 -2.02 12.47
C ALA A 54 -7.14 -2.18 13.91
N ALA A 55 -6.80 -1.27 14.82
CA ALA A 55 -7.35 -1.20 16.17
C ALA A 55 -8.73 -0.49 16.22
N GLY A 56 -9.26 -0.06 15.07
CA GLY A 56 -10.55 0.61 14.96
C GLY A 56 -10.51 2.12 15.21
N GLU A 57 -9.32 2.73 15.28
CA GLU A 57 -9.19 4.17 15.40
C GLU A 57 -9.53 4.87 14.08
N SER A 58 -10.23 6.01 14.13
CA SER A 58 -10.48 6.84 12.96
C SER A 58 -9.19 7.51 12.47
N LEU A 59 -9.00 7.59 11.15
CA LEU A 59 -7.81 8.19 10.53
C LEU A 59 -7.49 9.59 11.08
N ASP A 60 -8.50 10.46 11.26
CA ASP A 60 -8.31 11.81 11.78
C ASP A 60 -7.66 11.83 13.16
N ARG A 61 -8.10 10.92 14.04
CA ARG A 61 -7.55 10.79 15.40
C ARG A 61 -6.11 10.27 15.38
N VAL A 62 -5.82 9.34 14.50
CA VAL A 62 -4.48 8.78 14.30
C VAL A 62 -3.52 9.87 13.79
N LEU A 63 -3.93 10.66 12.81
CA LEU A 63 -3.12 11.75 12.26
C LEU A 63 -2.90 12.86 13.29
N ALA A 64 -3.92 13.21 14.07
CA ALA A 64 -3.79 14.17 15.17
C ALA A 64 -2.79 13.69 16.23
N ALA A 65 -2.83 12.40 16.61
CA ALA A 65 -1.91 11.81 17.57
C ALA A 65 -0.46 11.72 17.06
N LEU A 66 -0.27 11.51 15.75
CA LEU A 66 1.06 11.50 15.13
C LEU A 66 1.70 12.90 15.07
N GLY A 67 0.89 13.96 15.02
CA GLY A 67 1.35 15.36 14.96
C GLY A 67 1.96 15.78 13.62
N HIS A 68 1.95 14.90 12.62
CA HIS A 68 2.39 15.16 11.24
C HIS A 68 1.81 14.11 10.30
N VAL A 69 1.69 14.46 9.01
CA VAL A 69 1.07 13.59 8.00
C VAL A 69 2.00 12.43 7.65
N ALA A 70 1.47 11.21 7.67
CA ALA A 70 2.15 10.04 7.14
C ALA A 70 2.07 10.07 5.61
N GLU A 71 3.22 10.09 4.93
CA GLU A 71 3.33 10.22 3.47
C GLU A 71 2.47 9.20 2.71
N GLY A 72 2.39 7.96 3.22
CA GLY A 72 1.58 6.90 2.61
C GLY A 72 0.09 7.22 2.51
N VAL A 73 -0.44 8.07 3.42
CA VAL A 73 -1.85 8.49 3.40
C VAL A 73 -2.13 9.36 2.18
N LEU A 74 -1.23 10.29 1.87
CA LEU A 74 -1.34 11.15 0.69
C LEU A 74 -1.02 10.38 -0.60
N CYS A 75 0.03 9.56 -0.56
CA CYS A 75 0.51 8.83 -1.73
C CYS A 75 -0.46 7.74 -2.20
N ALA A 76 -1.21 7.10 -1.29
CA ALA A 76 -2.11 5.99 -1.67
C ALA A 76 -3.14 6.41 -2.74
N GLN A 77 -3.75 7.59 -2.58
CA GLN A 77 -4.72 8.10 -3.54
C GLN A 77 -4.04 8.44 -4.87
N ALA A 78 -2.92 9.17 -4.84
CA ALA A 78 -2.17 9.55 -6.03
C ALA A 78 -1.69 8.33 -6.83
N VAL A 79 -1.20 7.29 -6.15
CA VAL A 79 -0.77 6.03 -6.76
C VAL A 79 -1.97 5.29 -7.36
N SER A 80 -3.11 5.22 -6.67
CA SER A 80 -4.33 4.60 -7.20
C SER A 80 -4.81 5.30 -8.47
N ASP A 81 -4.78 6.63 -8.51
CA ASP A 81 -5.23 7.40 -9.67
C ASP A 81 -4.25 7.30 -10.85
N LEU A 82 -2.94 7.30 -10.56
CA LEU A 82 -1.92 7.03 -11.58
C LEU A 82 -2.08 5.62 -12.17
N ALA A 83 -2.33 4.62 -11.32
CA ALA A 83 -2.57 3.25 -11.75
C ALA A 83 -3.79 3.15 -12.67
N LYS A 84 -4.91 3.81 -12.34
CA LYS A 84 -6.10 3.88 -13.20
C LYS A 84 -5.78 4.52 -14.55
N LYS A 85 -5.06 5.65 -14.55
CA LYS A 85 -4.66 6.37 -15.78
C LYS A 85 -3.83 5.50 -16.72
N HIS A 86 -2.97 4.64 -16.17
CA HIS A 86 -2.09 3.76 -16.93
C HIS A 86 -2.62 2.31 -17.04
N HIS A 87 -3.87 2.06 -16.65
CA HIS A 87 -4.49 0.73 -16.66
C HIS A 87 -3.67 -0.35 -15.93
N ALA A 88 -2.95 0.02 -14.87
CA ALA A 88 -2.17 -0.89 -14.04
C ALA A 88 -3.03 -1.49 -12.92
N GLU A 89 -3.09 -2.81 -12.82
CA GLU A 89 -3.78 -3.48 -11.69
C GLU A 89 -2.99 -3.30 -10.38
N MET A 90 -3.55 -2.56 -9.43
CA MET A 90 -2.97 -2.36 -8.09
C MET A 90 -3.99 -2.60 -6.96
N PRO A 91 -4.41 -3.86 -6.73
CA PRO A 91 -5.42 -4.16 -5.71
C PRO A 91 -5.07 -3.69 -4.30
N ILE A 92 -3.84 -3.88 -3.84
CA ILE A 92 -3.41 -3.51 -2.50
C ILE A 92 -3.44 -1.99 -2.37
N CYS A 93 -2.79 -1.24 -3.25
CA CYS A 93 -2.82 0.22 -3.18
C CYS A 93 -4.24 0.79 -3.31
N THR A 94 -5.07 0.20 -4.20
CA THR A 94 -6.47 0.63 -4.36
C THR A 94 -7.29 0.35 -3.10
N THR A 95 -7.13 -0.84 -2.50
CA THR A 95 -7.85 -1.19 -1.27
C THR A 95 -7.41 -0.31 -0.10
N VAL A 96 -6.11 -0.02 0.02
CA VAL A 96 -5.58 0.90 1.04
C VAL A 96 -6.15 2.30 0.86
N SER A 97 -6.21 2.82 -0.37
CA SER A 97 -6.86 4.10 -0.69
C SER A 97 -8.34 4.11 -0.27
N GLN A 98 -9.07 3.02 -0.54
CA GLN A 98 -10.47 2.86 -0.12
C GLN A 98 -10.66 2.79 1.40
N VAL A 99 -9.70 2.25 2.15
CA VAL A 99 -9.74 2.29 3.62
C VAL A 99 -9.51 3.71 4.11
N LEU A 100 -8.51 4.39 3.56
CA LEU A 100 -8.13 5.73 3.98
C LEU A 100 -9.20 6.79 3.67
N ASN A 101 -9.99 6.60 2.62
CA ASN A 101 -11.08 7.50 2.26
C ASN A 101 -12.44 7.10 2.87
N GLY A 102 -12.48 6.06 3.71
CA GLY A 102 -13.69 5.59 4.38
C GLY A 102 -14.67 4.80 3.50
N GLN A 103 -14.29 4.43 2.27
CA GLN A 103 -15.12 3.59 1.40
C GLN A 103 -15.14 2.12 1.82
N LEU A 104 -14.13 1.66 2.57
CA LEU A 104 -14.01 0.26 3.00
C LEU A 104 -13.49 0.17 4.44
N SER A 105 -14.06 -0.74 5.24
CA SER A 105 -13.52 -1.01 6.58
C SER A 105 -12.21 -1.81 6.50
N PRO A 106 -11.28 -1.70 7.46
CA PRO A 106 -10.07 -2.51 7.51
C PRO A 106 -10.35 -4.03 7.42
N GLU A 107 -11.40 -4.52 8.08
CA GLU A 107 -11.77 -5.93 8.04
C GLU A 107 -12.28 -6.35 6.66
N ALA A 108 -13.09 -5.50 6.03
CA ALA A 108 -13.59 -5.73 4.68
C ALA A 108 -12.45 -5.69 3.65
N ALA A 109 -11.47 -4.80 3.82
CA ALA A 109 -10.26 -4.74 3.02
C ALA A 109 -9.42 -6.02 3.09
N VAL A 110 -9.20 -6.55 4.31
CA VAL A 110 -8.49 -7.82 4.47
C VAL A 110 -9.24 -8.95 3.77
N ARG A 111 -10.57 -9.04 3.94
CA ARG A 111 -11.37 -10.06 3.24
C ARG A 111 -11.26 -9.94 1.72
N ALA A 112 -11.34 -8.73 1.18
CA ALA A 112 -11.20 -8.49 -0.26
C ALA A 112 -9.80 -8.90 -0.79
N LEU A 113 -8.74 -8.61 -0.05
CA LEU A 113 -7.37 -8.93 -0.45
C LEU A 113 -7.01 -10.41 -0.31
N MET A 114 -7.64 -11.12 0.63
CA MET A 114 -7.43 -12.55 0.88
C MET A 114 -8.33 -13.44 0.04
N GLY A 115 -9.53 -12.98 -0.33
CA GLY A 115 -10.47 -13.71 -1.19
C GLY A 115 -10.12 -13.65 -2.68
N ARG A 116 -9.13 -12.83 -3.08
CA ARG A 116 -8.65 -12.76 -4.45
C ARG A 116 -7.69 -13.92 -4.70
N GLU A 117 -7.99 -14.76 -5.69
CA GLU A 117 -7.07 -15.82 -6.11
C GLU A 117 -5.69 -15.22 -6.47
N PRO A 118 -4.58 -15.82 -6.01
CA PRO A 118 -3.26 -15.40 -6.44
C PRO A 118 -3.14 -15.63 -7.96
N LYS A 119 -3.17 -14.54 -8.75
CA LYS A 119 -2.72 -14.62 -10.15
C LYS A 119 -1.24 -14.99 -10.15
N SER A 120 -0.86 -15.91 -11.03
CA SER A 120 0.54 -16.30 -11.20
C SER A 120 1.38 -15.05 -11.51
N GLU A 121 2.34 -14.74 -10.64
CA GLU A 121 3.33 -13.69 -10.86
C GLU A 121 4.46 -14.26 -11.72
N ASN A 122 4.21 -14.41 -13.03
CA ASN A 122 5.23 -14.75 -14.02
C ASN A 122 5.45 -13.57 -14.98
#